data_AF-A0A8E6BCE0-F1
#
_entry.id   AF-A0A8E6BCE0-F1
#
_cell.length_a   1.000
_cell.length_b   1.000
_cell.length_c   1.000
_cell.angle_alpha   90.00
_cell.angle_beta   90.00
_cell.angle_gamma   90.00
#
_symmetry.space_group_name_H-M   'P 1'
#
loop_
_entity.id
_entity.type
_entity.pdbx_description
1 polymer ?
#
loop_
_entity_poly.entity_id
_entity_poly.type
_entity_poly.pdbx_seq_one_letter_code
_entity_poly.pdbx_strand_id
1 'polypeptide(L)'
;MVFFTREIYLGLQPCSGWERKAARQWLRSAKLYEQYLAAMAPMLPPSVRRLCKQGLHDGVVQFAKLSGCELVLVVDTTNALSGFRGRQVRLTFHGVVGRFAVAKLVGQWWLYEEAHLRSGGRFCLSVMFDRTELDIEAEELVIELLPKQ
;
A
#
# COMPACT_ATOMS: atom_id res chain seq x y z
N MET A 1 -2.64 -9.37 1.23
CA MET A 1 -2.66 -8.89 2.64
C MET A 1 -2.49 -10.05 3.62
N VAL A 2 -1.57 -9.95 4.58
CA VAL A 2 -1.27 -11.01 5.58
C VAL A 2 -1.72 -10.60 6.97
N PHE A 3 -1.47 -9.36 7.39
CA PHE A 3 -1.69 -8.93 8.77
C PHE A 3 -3.03 -8.18 8.94
N PHE A 4 -3.30 -7.20 8.08
CA PHE A 4 -4.56 -6.47 8.01
C PHE A 4 -5.38 -6.93 6.80
N THR A 5 -6.22 -7.93 7.02
CA THR A 5 -7.03 -8.53 5.95
C THR A 5 -8.32 -7.77 5.70
N ARG A 6 -8.94 -7.98 4.53
CA ARG A 6 -10.28 -7.43 4.22
C ARG A 6 -11.30 -7.72 5.31
N GLU A 7 -11.28 -8.93 5.83
CA GLU A 7 -12.20 -9.38 6.88
C GLU A 7 -12.05 -8.52 8.14
N ILE A 8 -10.81 -8.28 8.59
CA ILE A 8 -10.54 -7.41 9.74
C ILE A 8 -11.01 -5.98 9.43
N TYR A 9 -10.69 -5.44 8.25
CA TYR A 9 -11.13 -4.10 7.83
C TYR A 9 -12.66 -3.96 7.86
N LEU A 10 -13.39 -4.90 7.27
CA LEU A 10 -14.86 -4.91 7.27
C LEU A 10 -15.42 -5.10 8.68
N GLY A 11 -14.77 -5.93 9.50
CA GLY A 11 -15.11 -6.11 10.90
C GLY A 11 -14.95 -4.84 11.73
N LEU A 12 -14.02 -3.94 11.38
CA LEU A 12 -13.84 -2.67 12.07
C LEU A 12 -14.88 -1.60 11.68
N GLN A 13 -15.61 -1.80 10.58
CA GLN A 13 -16.60 -0.81 10.15
C GLN A 13 -17.78 -0.75 11.13
N PRO A 14 -18.40 0.43 11.31
CA PRO A 14 -19.60 0.55 12.11
C PRO A 14 -20.69 -0.43 11.65
N CYS A 15 -21.40 -1.03 12.61
CA CYS A 15 -22.49 -1.96 12.37
C CYS A 15 -22.06 -3.30 11.73
N SER A 16 -20.78 -3.68 11.84
CA SER A 16 -20.31 -5.01 11.40
C SER A 16 -20.83 -6.14 12.30
N GLY A 17 -21.20 -5.82 13.55
CA GLY A 17 -21.69 -6.78 14.54
C GLY A 17 -20.59 -7.54 15.28
N TRP A 18 -19.31 -7.28 14.99
CA TRP A 18 -18.18 -7.90 15.69
C TRP A 18 -16.97 -6.98 15.83
N GLU A 19 -17.18 -5.67 15.83
CA GLU A 19 -16.18 -4.59 15.88
C GLU A 19 -15.17 -4.80 17.01
N ARG A 20 -15.64 -5.18 18.20
CA ARG A 20 -14.75 -5.43 19.35
C ARG A 20 -13.80 -6.59 19.11
N LYS A 21 -14.26 -7.65 18.43
CA LYS A 21 -13.42 -8.81 18.09
C LYS A 21 -12.44 -8.42 16.98
N ALA A 22 -12.91 -7.72 15.94
CA ALA A 22 -12.06 -7.20 14.87
C ALA A 22 -10.95 -6.29 15.39
N ALA A 23 -11.27 -5.36 16.31
CA ALA A 23 -10.30 -4.46 16.93
C ALA A 23 -9.21 -5.23 17.71
N ARG A 24 -9.59 -6.26 18.47
CA ARG A 24 -8.60 -7.10 19.17
C ARG A 24 -7.72 -7.88 18.19
N GLN A 25 -8.29 -8.37 17.11
CA GLN A 25 -7.54 -9.08 16.08
C GLN A 25 -6.59 -8.14 15.36
N TRP A 26 -7.05 -6.95 14.98
CA TRP A 26 -6.23 -5.90 14.39
C TRP A 26 -5.05 -5.54 15.29
N LEU A 27 -5.28 -5.23 16.57
CA LEU A 27 -4.19 -4.86 17.49
C LEU A 27 -3.12 -5.96 17.61
N ARG A 28 -3.54 -7.24 17.60
CA ARG A 28 -2.60 -8.36 17.59
C ARG A 28 -1.82 -8.43 16.28
N SER A 29 -2.51 -8.34 15.15
CA SER A 29 -1.88 -8.35 13.82
C SER A 29 -0.93 -7.18 13.61
N ALA A 30 -1.30 -5.97 14.04
CA ALA A 30 -0.48 -4.77 13.94
C ALA A 30 0.84 -4.95 14.70
N LYS A 31 0.79 -5.50 15.91
CA LYS A 31 2.00 -5.80 16.70
C LYS A 31 2.89 -6.85 16.02
N LEU A 32 2.28 -7.88 15.43
CA LEU A 32 3.03 -8.89 14.68
C LEU A 32 3.67 -8.29 13.43
N TYR A 33 2.95 -7.44 12.71
CA TYR A 33 3.47 -6.75 11.53
C TYR A 33 4.60 -5.79 11.90
N GLU A 34 4.49 -5.06 13.00
CA GLU A 34 5.55 -4.18 13.49
C GLU A 34 6.84 -4.96 13.78
N GLN A 35 6.73 -6.11 14.47
CA GLN A 35 7.88 -6.99 14.73
C GLN A 35 8.47 -7.56 13.45
N TYR A 36 7.61 -8.01 12.53
CA TYR A 36 8.01 -8.51 11.23
C TYR A 36 8.74 -7.42 10.41
N LEU A 37 8.18 -6.21 10.35
CA LEU A 37 8.75 -5.05 9.68
C LEU A 37 10.07 -4.63 10.29
N ALA A 38 10.21 -4.62 11.61
CA ALA A 38 11.47 -4.31 12.28
C ALA A 38 12.60 -5.27 11.85
N ALA A 39 12.29 -6.57 11.72
CA ALA A 39 13.26 -7.58 11.29
C ALA A 39 13.64 -7.41 9.81
N MET A 40 12.70 -7.08 8.93
CA MET A 40 12.97 -7.01 7.49
C MET A 40 13.35 -5.62 6.96
N ALA A 41 13.05 -4.54 7.69
CA ALA A 41 13.25 -3.17 7.23
C ALA A 41 14.66 -2.88 6.71
N PRO A 42 15.76 -3.35 7.33
CA PRO A 42 17.11 -3.12 6.80
C PRO A 42 17.32 -3.62 5.37
N MET A 43 16.60 -4.68 4.98
CA MET A 43 16.69 -5.33 3.67
C MET A 43 15.72 -4.74 2.63
N LEU A 44 14.72 -3.96 3.05
CA LEU A 44 13.81 -3.30 2.13
C LEU A 44 14.48 -2.10 1.43
N PRO A 45 14.13 -1.82 0.16
CA PRO A 45 14.57 -0.61 -0.51
C PRO A 45 14.23 0.65 0.32
N PRO A 46 15.10 1.68 0.37
CA PRO A 46 14.85 2.90 1.13
C PRO A 46 13.53 3.59 0.77
N SER A 47 13.14 3.54 -0.50
CA SER A 47 11.87 4.08 -0.99
C SER A 47 10.65 3.34 -0.45
N VAL A 48 10.69 2.00 -0.39
CA VAL A 48 9.63 1.19 0.21
C VAL A 48 9.50 1.49 1.70
N ARG A 49 10.63 1.57 2.43
CA ARG A 49 10.62 2.01 3.84
C ARG A 49 10.01 3.38 4.01
N ARG A 50 10.36 4.34 3.14
CA ARG A 50 9.80 5.68 3.15
C ARG A 50 8.30 5.66 2.92
N LEU A 51 7.83 4.86 1.96
CA LEU A 51 6.41 4.70 1.68
C LEU A 51 5.67 4.17 2.91
N CYS A 52 6.06 3.02 3.47
CA CYS A 52 5.39 2.43 4.63
C CYS A 52 5.44 3.33 5.87
N LYS A 53 6.49 4.13 6.05
CA LYS A 53 6.60 5.06 7.17
C LYS A 53 5.71 6.29 6.97
N GLN A 54 5.65 6.81 5.75
CA GLN A 54 4.90 8.03 5.45
C GLN A 54 3.44 7.74 5.13
N GLY A 55 3.08 6.54 4.69
CA GLY A 55 1.71 6.08 4.38
C GLY A 55 1.04 6.82 3.22
N LEU A 56 0.17 6.14 2.46
CA LEU A 56 -0.72 6.79 1.50
C LEU A 56 -2.20 6.72 1.89
N HIS A 57 -2.49 6.38 3.15
CA HIS A 57 -3.85 6.19 3.65
C HIS A 57 -4.74 7.40 3.33
N ASP A 58 -5.94 7.13 2.80
CA ASP A 58 -6.92 8.10 2.29
C ASP A 58 -6.51 8.83 1.00
N GLY A 59 -5.41 8.43 0.37
CA GLY A 59 -5.03 8.87 -0.96
C GLY A 59 -5.89 8.23 -2.05
N VAL A 60 -6.20 8.98 -3.11
CA VAL A 60 -7.02 8.50 -4.23
C VAL A 60 -6.15 8.28 -5.46
N VAL A 61 -6.22 7.11 -6.07
CA VAL A 61 -5.48 6.82 -7.31
C VAL A 61 -6.09 7.62 -8.46
N GLN A 62 -5.36 8.59 -8.99
CA GLN A 62 -5.77 9.43 -10.13
C GLN A 62 -5.34 8.84 -11.47
N PHE A 63 -4.23 8.11 -11.48
CA PHE A 63 -3.69 7.48 -12.68
C PHE A 63 -3.05 6.15 -12.36
N ALA A 64 -3.24 5.17 -13.24
CA ALA A 64 -2.61 3.87 -13.15
C ALA A 64 -2.29 3.35 -14.55
N LYS A 65 -1.04 2.98 -14.79
CA LYS A 65 -0.58 2.43 -16.08
C LYS A 65 0.46 1.35 -15.86
N LEU A 66 0.28 0.21 -16.52
CA LEU A 66 1.25 -0.87 -16.61
C LEU A 66 1.79 -0.90 -18.04
N SER A 67 3.10 -0.82 -18.21
CA SER A 67 3.77 -0.85 -19.52
C SER A 67 5.01 -1.71 -19.43
N GLY A 68 4.99 -2.89 -20.06
CA GLY A 68 6.05 -3.88 -19.89
C GLY A 68 6.17 -4.31 -18.42
N CYS A 69 7.35 -4.13 -17.84
CA CYS A 69 7.65 -4.42 -16.43
C CYS A 69 7.63 -3.17 -15.54
N GLU A 70 6.97 -2.10 -15.97
CA GLU A 70 6.84 -0.86 -15.19
C GLU A 70 5.38 -0.57 -14.85
N LEU A 71 5.11 -0.37 -13.55
CA LEU A 71 3.81 0.09 -13.04
C LEU A 71 3.96 1.52 -12.52
N VAL A 72 3.17 2.42 -13.07
CA VAL A 72 3.07 3.82 -12.62
C VAL A 72 1.72 4.03 -11.96
N LEU A 73 1.72 4.52 -10.73
CA LEU A 73 0.54 5.02 -10.02
C LEU A 73 0.73 6.50 -9.67
N VAL A 74 -0.29 7.32 -9.87
CA VAL A 74 -0.33 8.67 -9.33
C VAL A 74 -1.47 8.74 -8.33
N VAL A 75 -1.13 9.11 -7.10
CA VAL A 75 -2.05 9.17 -5.97
C VAL A 75 -2.18 10.61 -5.52
N ASP A 76 -3.41 11.12 -5.50
CA ASP A 76 -3.75 12.38 -4.85
C ASP A 76 -3.88 12.14 -3.34
N THR A 77 -3.00 12.75 -2.57
CA THR A 77 -2.94 12.62 -1.11
C THR A 77 -3.41 13.88 -0.40
N THR A 78 -4.24 14.69 -1.06
CA THR A 78 -4.80 15.92 -0.47
C THR A 78 -5.52 15.65 0.85
N ASN A 79 -6.24 14.53 0.93
CA ASN A 79 -6.96 14.10 2.13
C ASN A 79 -6.17 13.12 3.01
N ALA A 80 -4.96 12.72 2.60
CA ALA A 80 -4.17 11.78 3.40
C ALA A 80 -3.80 12.39 4.75
N LEU A 81 -3.84 11.56 5.80
CA LEU A 81 -3.52 11.98 7.17
C LEU A 81 -2.02 11.85 7.50
N SER A 82 -1.21 11.52 6.50
CA SER A 82 0.10 10.92 6.68
C SER A 82 1.23 11.83 6.14
N GLY A 83 2.46 11.32 6.03
CA GLY A 83 3.65 12.11 5.64
C GLY A 83 3.64 12.66 4.22
N PHE A 84 2.75 12.16 3.35
CA PHE A 84 2.55 12.69 2.00
C PHE A 84 1.43 13.74 1.90
N ARG A 85 0.71 14.02 3.00
CA ARG A 85 -0.46 14.92 3.03
C ARG A 85 -0.31 16.18 2.19
N GLY A 86 -1.34 16.47 1.41
CA GLY A 86 -1.45 17.70 0.65
C GLY A 86 -0.63 17.71 -0.64
N ARG A 87 -0.18 16.56 -1.12
CA ARG A 87 0.64 16.42 -2.34
C ARG A 87 -0.01 15.49 -3.37
N GLN A 88 0.53 15.50 -4.57
CA GLN A 88 0.32 14.44 -5.54
C GLN A 88 1.59 13.58 -5.59
N VAL A 89 1.46 12.27 -5.41
CA VAL A 89 2.59 11.34 -5.30
C VAL A 89 2.58 10.42 -6.50
N ARG A 90 3.68 10.40 -7.25
CA ARG A 90 3.90 9.42 -8.31
C ARG A 90 4.77 8.29 -7.77
N LEU A 91 4.25 7.07 -7.88
CA LEU A 91 4.96 5.83 -7.60
C LEU A 91 5.28 5.17 -8.93
N THR A 92 6.56 4.89 -9.16
CA THR A 92 7.01 4.10 -10.31
C THR A 92 7.68 2.84 -9.79
N PHE A 93 7.07 1.69 -10.06
CA PHE A 93 7.61 0.38 -9.72
C PHE A 93 8.30 -0.19 -10.96
N HIS A 94 9.56 -0.60 -10.82
CA HIS A 94 10.35 -1.22 -11.89
C HIS A 94 10.56 -2.71 -11.64
N GLY A 95 10.76 -3.48 -12.72
CA GLY A 95 10.96 -4.93 -12.63
C GLY A 95 9.72 -5.66 -12.13
N VAL A 96 8.53 -5.12 -12.41
CA VAL A 96 7.26 -5.63 -11.92
C VAL A 96 6.96 -7.00 -12.53
N VAL A 97 6.56 -7.94 -11.67
CA VAL A 97 6.15 -9.29 -12.08
C VAL A 97 4.64 -9.41 -12.07
N GLY A 98 4.08 -9.94 -13.16
CA GLY A 98 2.66 -10.24 -13.26
C GLY A 98 1.90 -9.24 -14.14
N ARG A 99 0.61 -9.51 -14.29
CA ARG A 99 -0.30 -8.67 -15.07
C ARG A 99 -1.48 -8.29 -14.20
N PHE A 100 -1.82 -7.00 -14.19
CA PHE A 100 -2.89 -6.46 -13.37
C PHE A 100 -3.84 -5.63 -14.21
N ALA A 101 -5.12 -5.66 -13.86
CA ALA A 101 -6.12 -4.78 -14.43
C ALA A 101 -6.03 -3.38 -13.79
N VAL A 102 -4.93 -2.67 -14.02
CA VAL A 102 -4.59 -1.40 -13.34
C VAL A 102 -5.61 -0.29 -13.58
N ALA A 103 -6.33 -0.33 -14.70
CA ALA A 103 -7.41 0.61 -14.99
C ALA A 103 -8.51 0.60 -13.91
N LYS A 104 -8.72 -0.54 -13.23
CA LYS A 104 -9.70 -0.65 -12.15
C LYS A 104 -9.27 0.10 -10.89
N LEU A 105 -7.99 0.41 -10.73
CA LEU A 105 -7.46 1.11 -9.55
C LEU A 105 -7.83 2.59 -9.54
N VAL A 106 -8.07 3.19 -10.70
CA VAL A 106 -8.39 4.62 -10.80
C VAL A 106 -9.67 4.94 -10.02
N GLY A 107 -9.60 5.98 -9.20
CA GLY A 107 -10.65 6.43 -8.29
C GLY A 107 -10.78 5.59 -7.01
N GLN A 108 -9.95 4.56 -6.80
CA GLN A 108 -9.93 3.81 -5.54
C GLN A 108 -9.15 4.56 -4.46
N TRP A 109 -9.58 4.38 -3.22
CA TRP A 109 -8.89 4.92 -2.04
C TRP A 109 -7.85 3.91 -1.57
N TRP A 110 -6.65 4.39 -1.29
CA TRP A 110 -5.59 3.63 -0.67
C TRP A 110 -5.87 3.53 0.83
N LEU A 111 -6.22 2.34 1.31
CA LEU A 111 -6.60 2.14 2.71
C LEU A 111 -5.42 1.73 3.58
N TYR A 112 -4.57 0.82 3.07
CA TYR A 112 -3.49 0.23 3.84
C TYR A 112 -2.46 -0.46 2.94
N GLU A 113 -1.23 -0.61 3.41
CA GLU A 113 -0.18 -1.36 2.73
C GLU A 113 0.69 -2.20 3.69
N GLU A 114 1.15 -3.35 3.17
CA GLU A 114 2.13 -4.21 3.81
C GLU A 114 3.31 -4.45 2.86
N ALA A 115 4.53 -4.19 3.32
CA ALA A 115 5.72 -4.59 2.58
C ALA A 115 6.10 -6.02 2.95
N HIS A 116 6.70 -6.75 2.02
CA HIS A 116 7.28 -8.07 2.25
C HIS A 116 8.55 -8.24 1.42
N LEU A 117 9.48 -9.06 1.90
CA LEU A 117 10.60 -9.52 1.09
C LEU A 117 10.17 -10.67 0.17
N ARG A 118 10.81 -10.74 -1.01
CA ARG A 118 10.68 -11.83 -1.96
C ARG A 118 12.08 -12.32 -2.39
N SER A 119 12.12 -13.48 -3.00
CA SER A 119 13.36 -14.05 -3.53
C SER A 119 13.99 -13.16 -4.60
N GLY A 120 15.31 -13.24 -4.76
CA GLY A 120 16.03 -12.51 -5.83
C GLY A 120 16.17 -11.01 -5.59
N GLY A 121 16.09 -10.55 -4.33
CA GLY A 121 16.26 -9.13 -3.98
C GLY A 121 15.02 -8.27 -4.24
N ARG A 122 13.89 -8.88 -4.61
CA ARG A 122 12.61 -8.20 -4.83
C ARG A 122 11.87 -7.93 -3.54
N PHE A 123 10.93 -7.00 -3.60
CA PHE A 123 9.93 -6.78 -2.57
C PHE A 123 8.54 -7.01 -3.14
N CYS A 124 7.58 -7.25 -2.26
CA CYS A 124 6.16 -7.25 -2.58
C CYS A 124 5.47 -6.20 -1.71
N LEU A 125 4.73 -5.30 -2.32
CA LEU A 125 3.84 -4.37 -1.63
C LEU A 125 2.41 -4.86 -1.79
N SER A 126 1.85 -5.42 -0.73
CA SER A 126 0.43 -5.79 -0.66
C SER A 126 -0.37 -4.54 -0.31
N VAL A 127 -1.24 -4.10 -1.21
CA VAL A 127 -2.02 -2.87 -1.04
C VAL A 127 -3.50 -3.22 -0.94
N MET A 128 -4.14 -2.71 0.11
CA MET A 128 -5.59 -2.73 0.25
C MET A 128 -6.16 -1.40 -0.24
N PHE A 129 -6.97 -1.48 -1.28
CA PHE A 129 -7.82 -0.39 -1.73
C PHE A 129 -9.25 -0.54 -1.18
N ASP A 130 -10.09 0.48 -1.29
CA ASP A 130 -11.50 0.44 -0.88
C ASP A 130 -12.29 -0.69 -1.54
N ARG A 131 -12.04 -0.96 -2.83
CA ARG A 131 -12.78 -1.97 -3.61
C ARG A 131 -11.97 -3.21 -3.95
N THR A 132 -10.64 -3.15 -3.95
CA THR A 132 -9.78 -4.23 -4.42
C THR A 132 -8.53 -4.40 -3.56
N GLU A 133 -7.79 -5.50 -3.78
CA GLU A 133 -6.46 -5.71 -3.21
C GLU A 133 -5.50 -6.02 -4.35
N LEU A 134 -4.24 -5.62 -4.18
CA LEU A 134 -3.21 -5.82 -5.17
C LEU A 134 -1.88 -6.11 -4.50
N ASP A 135 -1.24 -7.21 -4.90
CA ASP A 135 0.14 -7.50 -4.54
C ASP A 135 1.05 -7.03 -5.69
N ILE A 136 1.91 -6.06 -5.41
CA ILE A 136 2.85 -5.48 -6.37
C ILE A 136 4.24 -6.03 -6.04
N GLU A 137 4.68 -7.06 -6.77
CA GLU A 137 6.05 -7.55 -6.69
C GLU A 137 6.94 -6.79 -7.68
N ALA A 138 8.02 -6.19 -7.18
CA ALA A 138 8.91 -5.32 -7.95
C ALA A 138 10.36 -5.38 -7.42
N GLU A 139 11.30 -4.92 -8.24
CA GLU A 139 12.72 -4.80 -7.91
C GLU A 139 13.01 -3.44 -7.26
N GLU A 140 12.38 -2.39 -7.77
CA GLU A 140 12.62 -1.02 -7.33
C GLU A 140 11.31 -0.23 -7.24
N LEU A 141 11.31 0.76 -6.34
CA LEU A 141 10.27 1.78 -6.23
C LEU A 141 10.93 3.16 -6.29
N VAL A 142 10.46 4.02 -7.17
CA VAL A 142 10.78 5.44 -7.21
C VAL A 142 9.55 6.24 -6.76
N ILE A 143 9.76 7.23 -5.90
CA ILE A 143 8.70 8.10 -5.36
C ILE A 143 9.00 9.54 -5.71
N GLU A 144 8.14 10.14 -6.50
CA GLU A 144 8.23 11.54 -6.91
C GLU A 144 7.05 12.34 -6.35
N LEU A 145 7.34 13.56 -5.88
CA LEU A 145 6.33 14.50 -5.43
C LEU A 145 6.04 15.45 -6.58
N LEU A 146 4.82 15.40 -7.10
CA LEU A 146 4.39 16.26 -8.19
C LEU A 146 3.88 17.61 -7.63
N PRO A 147 4.12 18.72 -8.34
CA PRO A 147 3.51 20.00 -8.00
C PRO A 147 1.99 19.87 -8.06
N LYS A 148 1.30 20.55 -7.13
CA LYS A 148 -0.16 20.70 -7.22
C LYS A 148 -0.48 21.54 -8.46
N GLN A 149 -1.30 20.98 -9.35
CA GLN A 149 -1.92 21.71 -10.45
C GLN A 149 -3.04 22.61 -9.91
#